data_AF-A0A965RVX9-F1
#
_entry.id   AF-A0A965RVX9-F1
#
_cell.length_a   1.000
_cell.length_b   1.000
_cell.length_c   1.000
_cell.angle_alpha   90.00
_cell.angle_beta   90.00
_cell.angle_gamma   90.00
#
_symmetry.space_group_name_H-M   'P 1'
#
loop_
_entity.id
_entity.type
_entity.pdbx_description
1 polymer ?
#
loop_
_entity_poly.entity_id
_entity_poly.type
_entity_poly.pdbx_seq_one_letter_code
_entity_poly.pdbx_strand_id
1 'polypeptide(L)'
;MLRNKKSFVNFVTNTLEMETITIKINERSKAGKMVKDFLELISKNPGVEILEEKDEYDPEFVAKVLESAASKNRTRVTSKNLWESI
;
A
#
# COMPACT_ATOMS: atom_id res chain seq x y z
N MET A 1 -16.79 53.22 24.48
CA MET A 1 -15.97 52.27 25.26
C MET A 1 -16.37 50.85 24.87
N LEU A 2 -15.74 50.28 23.84
CA LEU A 2 -15.80 48.84 23.52
C LEU A 2 -14.54 48.55 22.69
N ARG A 3 -13.41 48.42 23.41
CA ARG A 3 -12.31 47.58 22.92
C ARG A 3 -12.90 46.19 22.66
N ASN A 4 -12.27 45.45 21.74
CA ASN A 4 -11.95 44.02 21.87
C ASN A 4 -12.42 43.13 20.71
N LYS A 5 -11.54 42.18 20.38
CA LYS A 5 -11.69 40.94 19.58
C LYS A 5 -11.20 40.88 18.12
N LYS A 6 -10.84 41.97 17.42
CA LYS A 6 -10.20 41.80 16.08
C LYS A 6 -8.73 41.35 16.13
N SER A 7 -8.09 41.35 17.29
CA SER A 7 -6.69 40.91 17.48
C SER A 7 -6.56 39.54 18.16
N PHE A 8 -7.65 38.78 18.32
CA PHE A 8 -7.69 37.54 19.11
C PHE A 8 -8.04 36.29 18.31
N VAL A 9 -8.00 36.37 16.99
CA VAL A 9 -7.92 35.17 16.15
C VAL A 9 -6.46 35.03 15.70
N ASN A 10 -5.57 34.97 16.68
CA ASN A 10 -4.40 34.09 16.64
C ASN A 10 -4.90 32.64 16.64
N PHE A 11 -5.72 32.29 15.66
CA PHE A 11 -5.92 30.91 15.26
C PHE A 11 -5.26 30.83 13.89
N VAL A 12 -3.95 31.03 13.91
CA VAL A 12 -3.05 30.40 12.95
C VAL A 12 -3.46 28.94 12.97
N THR A 13 -4.35 28.57 12.07
CA THR A 13 -4.46 27.19 11.62
C THR A 13 -3.07 26.90 11.11
N ASN A 14 -2.27 26.28 11.97
CA ASN A 14 -1.02 25.69 11.57
C ASN A 14 -1.44 24.52 10.69
N THR A 15 -1.77 24.84 9.44
CA THR A 15 -2.03 23.86 8.40
C THR A 15 -0.71 23.15 8.26
N LEU A 16 -0.61 21.95 8.84
CA LEU A 16 0.53 21.07 8.59
C LEU A 16 0.46 20.77 7.10
N GLU A 17 1.28 21.47 6.30
CA GLU A 17 1.43 21.17 4.90
C GLU A 17 2.06 19.78 4.81
N MET A 18 1.21 18.80 4.48
CA MET A 18 1.63 17.42 4.29
C MET A 18 2.19 17.29 2.88
N GLU A 19 3.46 16.96 2.77
CA GLU A 19 4.10 16.63 1.49
C GLU A 19 4.15 15.10 1.32
N THR A 20 3.80 14.61 0.13
CA THR A 20 3.80 13.17 -0.17
C THR A 20 4.88 12.85 -1.20
N ILE A 21 5.73 11.87 -0.88
CA ILE A 21 6.78 11.37 -1.77
C ILE A 21 6.55 9.88 -2.02
N THR A 22 6.43 9.49 -3.29
CA THR A 22 6.32 8.07 -3.69
C THR A 22 7.68 7.52 -4.09
N ILE A 23 8.13 6.45 -3.42
CA ILE A 23 9.42 5.81 -3.68
C ILE A 23 9.17 4.36 -4.15
N LYS A 24 9.62 4.03 -5.37
CA LYS A 24 9.60 2.65 -5.86
C LYS A 24 10.92 1.95 -5.48
N ILE A 25 10.86 1.00 -4.56
CA ILE A 25 12.00 0.20 -4.15
C ILE A 25 11.86 -1.25 -4.63
N ASN A 26 12.98 -1.85 -5.05
CA ASN A 26 13.06 -3.30 -5.25
C ASN A 26 13.62 -3.95 -3.98
N GLU A 27 12.76 -4.57 -3.18
CA GLU A 27 13.14 -5.23 -1.92
C GLU A 27 14.16 -6.38 -2.10
N ARG A 28 14.29 -6.93 -3.31
CA ARG A 28 15.30 -7.97 -3.60
C ARG A 28 16.70 -7.39 -3.77
N SER A 29 16.81 -6.08 -4.03
CA SER A 29 18.09 -5.40 -4.21
C SER A 29 18.70 -4.96 -2.87
N LYS A 30 20.04 -4.93 -2.78
CA LYS A 30 20.75 -4.46 -1.57
C LYS A 30 20.38 -3.02 -1.21
N ALA A 31 20.25 -2.15 -2.21
CA ALA A 31 19.86 -0.76 -2.03
C ALA A 31 18.40 -0.63 -1.56
N GLY A 32 17.48 -1.39 -2.15
CA GLY A 32 16.06 -1.37 -1.74
C GLY A 32 15.86 -1.82 -0.30
N LYS A 33 16.60 -2.84 0.16
CA LYS A 33 16.60 -3.26 1.58
C LYS A 33 17.07 -2.14 2.50
N MET A 34 18.19 -1.48 2.17
CA MET A 34 18.72 -0.37 2.98
C MET A 34 17.73 0.79 3.08
N VAL A 35 17.07 1.14 1.98
CA VAL A 35 16.05 2.21 1.98
C VAL A 35 14.86 1.81 2.86
N LYS A 36 14.38 0.57 2.76
CA LYS A 36 13.30 0.06 3.61
C LYS A 36 13.66 0.13 5.09
N ASP A 37 14.81 -0.41 5.47
CA ASP A 37 15.29 -0.41 6.86
C ASP A 37 15.43 1.01 7.42
N PHE A 38 15.88 1.96 6.59
CA PHE A 38 15.96 3.37 6.95
C PHE A 38 14.59 4.01 7.16
N LEU A 39 13.64 3.77 6.24
CA LEU A 39 12.26 4.27 6.35
C LEU A 39 11.58 3.72 7.62
N GLU A 40 11.73 2.42 7.91
CA GLU A 40 11.20 1.78 9.12
C GLU A 40 11.81 2.34 10.42
N LEU A 41 13.06 2.81 10.38
CA LEU A 41 13.70 3.43 11.53
C LEU A 41 13.15 4.83 11.78
N ILE A 42 12.94 5.63 10.73
CA ILE A 42 12.45 7.00 10.87
C ILE A 42 10.94 7.05 11.15
N SER A 43 10.15 6.08 10.69
CA SER A 43 8.70 6.02 10.96
C SER A 43 8.35 5.77 12.43
N LYS A 44 9.32 5.31 13.23
CA LYS A 44 9.19 5.23 14.70
C LYS A 44 9.16 6.62 15.36
N ASN A 45 9.56 7.67 14.65
CA ASN A 45 9.53 9.05 15.11
C ASN A 45 8.33 9.79 14.50
N PRO A 46 7.74 10.76 15.21
CA PRO A 46 6.63 11.55 14.68
C PRO A 46 7.06 12.34 13.43
N GLY A 47 6.21 12.35 12.40
CA GLY A 47 6.41 13.13 11.17
C GLY A 47 6.71 12.32 9.90
N VAL A 48 6.88 11.00 10.00
CA VAL A 48 7.01 10.12 8.82
C VAL A 48 5.95 9.02 8.88
N GLU A 49 5.11 8.97 7.85
CA GLU A 49 4.10 7.93 7.67
C GLU A 49 4.49 7.06 6.47
N ILE A 50 4.57 5.73 6.68
CA ILE A 50 4.79 4.77 5.61
C ILE A 50 3.42 4.23 5.20
N LEU A 51 3.00 4.57 3.98
CA LEU A 51 1.81 4.00 3.37
C LEU A 51 2.22 2.76 2.57
N GLU A 52 1.96 1.58 3.11
CA GLU A 52 2.10 0.33 2.36
C GLU A 52 0.83 0.09 1.56
N GLU A 53 0.86 0.40 0.27
CA GLU A 53 -0.11 -0.17 -0.67
C GLU A 53 0.21 -1.66 -0.79
N LYS A 54 -0.57 -2.50 -0.09
CA LYS A 54 -0.58 -3.93 -0.41
C LYS A 54 -1.10 -4.04 -1.84
N ASP A 55 -0.32 -4.70 -2.68
CA ASP A 55 -0.80 -5.21 -3.98
C ASP A 55 -1.89 -6.26 -3.69
N GLU A 56 -3.08 -5.79 -3.33
CA GLU A 56 -4.26 -6.64 -3.26
C GLU A 56 -4.58 -7.07 -4.69
N TYR A 57 -4.59 -8.38 -4.90
CA TYR A 57 -5.08 -8.94 -6.14
C TYR A 57 -6.47 -8.39 -6.44
N ASP A 58 -6.74 -8.17 -7.71
CA ASP A 58 -8.07 -7.76 -8.16
C ASP A 58 -9.14 -8.65 -7.49
N PRO A 59 -10.16 -8.06 -6.84
CA PRO A 59 -11.11 -8.83 -6.04
C PRO A 59 -11.92 -9.83 -6.89
N GLU A 60 -12.15 -9.56 -8.18
CA GLU A 60 -12.79 -10.53 -9.06
C GLU A 60 -11.87 -11.72 -9.36
N PHE A 61 -10.57 -11.46 -9.55
CA PHE A 61 -9.58 -12.53 -9.68
C PHE A 61 -9.54 -13.41 -8.43
N VAL A 62 -9.50 -12.81 -7.24
CA VAL A 62 -9.52 -13.56 -5.96
C VAL A 62 -10.80 -14.39 -5.86
N ALA A 63 -11.96 -13.81 -6.18
CA ALA A 63 -13.24 -14.51 -6.14
C ALA A 63 -13.25 -15.74 -7.08
N LYS A 64 -12.81 -15.59 -8.33
CA LYS A 64 -12.74 -16.69 -9.31
C LYS A 64 -11.82 -17.83 -8.85
N VAL A 65 -10.67 -17.48 -8.25
CA VAL A 65 -9.73 -18.48 -7.71
C VAL A 65 -10.35 -19.24 -6.55
N LEU A 66 -11.01 -18.55 -5.61
CA LEU A 66 -11.67 -19.17 -4.46
C LEU A 66 -12.84 -20.07 -4.89
N GLU A 67 -13.67 -19.62 -5.83
CA GLU A 67 -14.75 -20.44 -6.41
C GLU A 67 -14.20 -21.70 -7.07
N SER A 68 -13.13 -21.57 -7.86
CA SER A 68 -12.46 -22.71 -8.50
C SER A 68 -11.85 -23.68 -7.47
N ALA A 69 -11.25 -23.14 -6.41
CA ALA A 69 -10.68 -23.92 -5.31
C ALA A 69 -11.73 -24.61 -4.43
N ALA A 70 -12.96 -24.08 -4.36
CA ALA A 70 -14.09 -24.71 -3.68
C ALA A 70 -14.82 -25.73 -4.58
N SER A 71 -14.75 -25.55 -5.89
CA SER A 71 -15.40 -26.44 -6.86
C SER A 71 -14.85 -27.86 -6.78
N LYS A 72 -15.77 -28.83 -6.86
CA LYS A 72 -15.48 -30.27 -6.98
C LYS A 72 -15.26 -30.70 -8.44
N ASN A 73 -15.63 -29.84 -9.40
CA ASN A 73 -15.47 -30.12 -10.82
C ASN A 73 -14.05 -29.73 -11.26
N ARG A 74 -13.11 -30.66 -11.09
CA ARG A 74 -11.69 -30.46 -11.44
C ARG A 74 -11.25 -31.52 -12.40
N THR A 75 -10.67 -31.10 -13.51
CA THR A 75 -10.02 -31.99 -14.46
C THR A 75 -8.57 -32.16 -14.04
N ARG A 76 -8.17 -33.39 -13.72
CA ARG A 76 -6.76 -33.72 -13.51
C ARG A 76 -6.10 -33.93 -14.86
N VAL A 77 -5.31 -32.95 -15.29
CA VAL A 77 -4.54 -33.03 -16.53
C VAL A 77 -3.12 -33.50 -16.20
N THR A 78 -2.56 -34.41 -17.01
CA THR A 78 -1.17 -34.84 -16.91
C THR A 78 -0.31 -34.09 -17.93
N SER A 79 1.00 -34.04 -17.72
CA SER A 79 1.93 -33.34 -18.62
C SER A 79 1.85 -33.80 -20.08
N LYS A 80 1.48 -35.07 -20.29
CA LYS A 80 1.29 -35.66 -21.62
C LYS A 80 0.10 -35.06 -22.38
N ASN A 81 -0.96 -34.68 -21.67
CA ASN A 81 -2.23 -34.25 -22.28
C ASN A 81 -2.42 -32.73 -22.25
N LEU A 82 -1.47 -31.97 -21.68
CA LEU A 82 -1.56 -30.50 -21.56
C LEU A 82 -1.57 -29.79 -22.92
N TRP A 83 -0.96 -30.39 -23.94
CA TRP A 83 -0.78 -29.78 -25.26
C TRP A 83 -1.68 -30.39 -26.34
N GLU A 84 -2.54 -31.34 -26.01
CA GLU A 84 -3.37 -32.06 -26.99
C GLU A 84 -4.60 -31.25 -27.45
N SER A 85 -4.83 -30.04 -26.91
CA SER A 85 -6.02 -29.22 -27.20
C SER A 85 -5.70 -27.74 -27.46
N ILE A 86 -4.45 -27.43 -27.84
CA ILE A 86 -4.07 -26.11 -28.38
C ILE A 86 -4.06 -26.17 -29.90
#